data_AF-E1REV3-F1
#
_entry.id   AF-E1REV3-F1
#
_cell.length_a   1.000
_cell.length_b   1.000
_cell.length_c   1.000
_cell.angle_alpha   90.00
_cell.angle_beta   90.00
_cell.angle_gamma   90.00
#
_symmetry.space_group_name_H-M   'P 1'
#
loop_
_entity.id
_entity.type
_entity.pdbx_description
1 polymer ?
#
loop_
_entity_poly.entity_id
_entity_poly.type
_entity_poly.pdbx_seq_one_letter_code
_entity_poly.pdbx_strand_id
1 'polypeptide(L)'
;MTMYNDIYVRENFSDTGVIPSTGIPYQSPDIIPCEDGTLTWNLANSAYRGPDIGKSIVNGGINNIYVRARNLNNAAGTGEVELYYSRASMFLLPTNWTRLASAGGEKSLPFIDGSGSTSISSGGIAISNPSFLLTGLPPVSGDHYCIIAIVQTTAHPVTIPDKFPTNGSFCQWTQQNPAVCFRNISYSPNTLTQLNRVFSFGNVNQKDAYFTIVITGRGFVTGTMIKVQCTDKNCPIEQNLSLPKADSQGNQIVSFVTEVPAGFWGDLVVTATSPAGEFPAGASLTSSYFQIPDKTDALDVKVARRFLTSSGIGEDSEFTTAMLIKLGECTIDVTDNPQKIG
;
A
#
# COMPACT_ATOMS: atom_id res chain seq x y z
N MET A 1 29.91 17.63 -16.05
CA MET A 1 28.99 16.79 -15.28
C MET A 1 28.55 17.59 -14.09
N THR A 2 27.25 17.80 -13.94
CA THR A 2 26.67 18.60 -12.84
C THR A 2 25.96 17.66 -11.89
N MET A 3 26.09 17.89 -10.58
CA MET A 3 25.35 17.14 -9.57
C MET A 3 23.94 17.73 -9.44
N TYR A 4 22.93 16.87 -9.47
CA TYR A 4 21.57 17.26 -9.12
C TYR A 4 21.48 17.66 -7.64
N ASN A 5 20.63 18.63 -7.33
CA ASN A 5 20.60 19.28 -6.03
C ASN A 5 19.18 19.32 -5.42
N ASP A 6 18.43 18.23 -5.56
CA ASP A 6 17.08 18.09 -5.02
C ASP A 6 16.75 16.63 -4.69
N ILE A 7 15.48 16.32 -4.39
CA ILE A 7 14.96 14.96 -4.23
C ILE A 7 15.10 14.19 -5.55
N TYR A 8 15.86 13.11 -5.53
CA TYR A 8 16.16 12.30 -6.71
C TYR A 8 15.89 10.82 -6.48
N VAL A 9 15.67 10.12 -7.57
CA VAL A 9 15.50 8.67 -7.67
C VAL A 9 16.58 8.11 -8.60
N ARG A 10 17.05 6.90 -8.32
CA ARG A 10 18.16 6.32 -9.07
C ARG A 10 17.69 5.48 -10.24
N GLU A 11 18.43 5.55 -11.34
CA GLU A 11 18.29 4.62 -12.46
C GLU A 11 18.83 3.22 -12.16
N ASN A 12 19.87 3.11 -11.32
CA ASN A 12 20.42 1.85 -10.80
C ASN A 12 21.29 2.11 -9.54
N PHE A 13 21.92 1.10 -8.97
CA PHE A 13 22.74 1.26 -7.75
C PHE A 13 24.02 2.11 -7.90
N SER A 14 24.54 2.29 -9.12
CA SER A 14 25.70 3.16 -9.35
C SER A 14 25.32 4.62 -9.61
N ASP A 15 24.03 4.91 -9.77
CA ASP A 15 23.54 6.27 -9.96
C ASP A 15 23.71 7.10 -8.68
N THR A 16 24.46 8.19 -8.83
CA THR A 16 24.82 9.13 -7.77
C THR A 16 24.09 10.47 -7.90
N GLY A 17 23.25 10.66 -8.92
CA GLY A 17 22.59 11.94 -9.22
C GLY A 17 23.44 12.88 -10.06
N VAL A 18 24.49 12.37 -10.72
CA VAL A 18 25.25 13.11 -11.74
C VAL A 18 24.44 13.18 -13.02
N ILE A 19 24.43 14.35 -13.68
CA ILE A 19 23.71 14.60 -14.93
C ILE A 19 24.70 14.69 -16.11
N PRO A 20 24.47 13.97 -17.23
CA PRO A 20 23.50 12.87 -17.34
C PRO A 20 23.95 11.65 -16.52
N SER A 21 23.01 10.83 -16.07
CA SER A 21 23.35 9.52 -15.51
C SER A 21 23.93 8.63 -16.61
N THR A 22 24.86 7.76 -16.24
CA THR A 22 25.53 6.82 -17.17
C THR A 22 25.07 5.38 -16.98
N GLY A 23 23.96 5.22 -16.28
CA GLY A 23 23.42 3.95 -15.84
C GLY A 23 22.62 3.19 -16.90
N ILE A 24 22.35 1.91 -16.62
CA ILE A 24 21.26 1.19 -17.28
C ILE A 24 19.95 1.71 -16.67
N PRO A 25 19.06 2.36 -17.46
CA PRO A 25 17.99 3.17 -16.90
C PRO A 25 16.74 2.39 -16.48
N TYR A 26 16.61 1.12 -16.92
CA TYR A 26 15.47 0.25 -16.63
C TYR A 26 15.60 -0.62 -15.36
N GLN A 27 16.60 -0.34 -14.52
CA GLN A 27 16.99 -1.16 -13.37
C GLN A 27 16.86 -0.41 -12.05
N SER A 28 15.92 0.55 -11.96
CA SER A 28 15.81 1.37 -10.77
C SER A 28 15.60 0.51 -9.52
N PRO A 29 16.47 0.64 -8.49
CA PRO A 29 16.29 -0.02 -7.20
C PRO A 29 15.34 0.78 -6.30
N ASP A 30 14.85 1.92 -6.79
CA ASP A 30 14.07 2.88 -6.03
C ASP A 30 12.57 2.74 -6.28
N ILE A 31 12.15 1.91 -7.25
CA ILE A 31 10.79 1.37 -7.34
C ILE A 31 10.80 0.00 -6.66
N ILE A 32 10.09 -0.14 -5.53
CA ILE A 32 10.18 -1.29 -4.63
C ILE A 32 8.79 -1.93 -4.47
N PRO A 33 8.46 -2.95 -5.29
CA PRO A 33 7.31 -3.79 -5.04
C PRO A 33 7.51 -4.67 -3.81
N CYS A 34 6.49 -4.80 -2.98
CA CYS A 34 6.53 -5.57 -1.73
C CYS A 34 5.53 -6.73 -1.68
N GLU A 35 4.85 -7.04 -2.79
CA GLU A 35 3.65 -7.90 -2.81
C GLU A 35 2.64 -7.37 -1.78
N ASP A 36 2.05 -8.23 -0.95
CA ASP A 36 1.17 -7.82 0.13
C ASP A 36 1.92 -7.29 1.36
N GLY A 37 3.25 -7.10 1.33
CA GLY A 37 4.04 -6.61 2.46
C GLY A 37 4.05 -5.08 2.60
N THR A 38 4.54 -4.59 3.74
CA THR A 38 4.82 -3.16 3.97
C THR A 38 6.33 -2.88 3.94
N LEU A 39 6.73 -1.67 3.53
CA LEU A 39 8.13 -1.25 3.52
C LEU A 39 8.41 -0.31 4.69
N THR A 40 9.31 -0.71 5.59
CA THR A 40 9.78 0.18 6.65
C THR A 40 10.90 1.08 6.14
N TRP A 41 10.99 2.31 6.67
CA TRP A 41 12.09 3.21 6.36
C TRP A 41 13.47 2.60 6.70
N ASN A 42 13.58 1.85 7.80
CA ASN A 42 14.84 1.18 8.19
C ASN A 42 15.31 0.19 7.13
N LEU A 43 14.41 -0.61 6.56
CA LEU A 43 14.74 -1.52 5.47
C LEU A 43 15.12 -0.76 4.19
N ALA A 44 14.31 0.26 3.83
CA ALA A 44 14.58 1.11 2.67
C ALA A 44 15.95 1.82 2.76
N ASN A 45 16.31 2.32 3.94
CA ASN A 45 17.57 3.01 4.19
C ASN A 45 18.76 2.04 4.22
N SER A 46 18.66 0.93 4.95
CA SER A 46 19.76 -0.03 5.06
C SER A 46 20.09 -0.72 3.72
N ALA A 47 19.08 -0.97 2.89
CA ALA A 47 19.26 -1.52 1.54
C ALA A 47 19.52 -0.45 0.47
N TYR A 48 19.79 0.82 0.83
CA TYR A 48 19.99 1.88 -0.17
C TYR A 48 21.11 1.52 -1.15
N ARG A 49 22.22 0.95 -0.67
CA ARG A 49 23.38 0.55 -1.50
C ARG A 49 23.32 -0.90 -1.99
N GLY A 50 22.15 -1.54 -1.90
CA GLY A 50 21.94 -2.94 -2.22
C GLY A 50 21.82 -3.81 -0.96
N PRO A 51 21.29 -5.04 -1.09
CA PRO A 51 20.79 -5.65 -2.33
C PRO A 51 19.47 -5.00 -2.83
N ASP A 52 19.04 -5.37 -4.04
CA ASP A 52 17.68 -5.06 -4.49
C ASP A 52 16.68 -5.80 -3.61
N ILE A 53 15.70 -5.06 -3.10
CA ILE A 53 14.64 -5.57 -2.20
C ILE A 53 13.27 -5.57 -2.87
N GLY A 54 13.18 -5.13 -4.14
CA GLY A 54 11.95 -5.18 -4.92
C GLY A 54 11.60 -6.62 -5.30
N LYS A 55 10.37 -7.02 -4.98
CA LYS A 55 9.81 -8.34 -5.33
C LYS A 55 9.18 -8.34 -6.73
N SER A 56 8.81 -9.53 -7.21
CA SER A 56 7.97 -9.69 -8.40
C SER A 56 6.54 -9.23 -8.12
N ILE A 57 5.81 -8.87 -9.18
CA ILE A 57 4.38 -8.55 -9.09
C ILE A 57 3.55 -9.84 -9.14
N VAL A 58 2.59 -9.99 -8.23
CA VAL A 58 1.56 -11.04 -8.27
C VAL A 58 0.32 -10.47 -8.96
N ASN A 59 0.14 -10.78 -10.23
CA ASN A 59 -0.97 -10.25 -11.04
C ASN A 59 -2.31 -10.84 -10.61
N GLY A 60 -3.26 -10.01 -10.17
CA GLY A 60 -4.50 -10.44 -9.55
C GLY A 60 -4.42 -10.58 -8.02
N GLY A 61 -3.27 -10.24 -7.42
CA GLY A 61 -3.07 -10.18 -5.96
C GLY A 61 -2.71 -8.76 -5.50
N ILE A 62 -2.53 -8.57 -4.19
CA ILE A 62 -2.09 -7.28 -3.63
C ILE A 62 -0.62 -7.04 -3.93
N ASN A 63 -0.29 -5.87 -4.47
CA ASN A 63 1.07 -5.40 -4.63
C ASN A 63 1.18 -3.95 -4.13
N ASN A 64 1.73 -3.79 -2.93
CA ASN A 64 2.15 -2.50 -2.40
C ASN A 64 3.47 -2.13 -3.08
N ILE A 65 3.52 -0.94 -3.68
CA ILE A 65 4.70 -0.42 -4.36
C ILE A 65 5.10 0.89 -3.71
N TYR A 66 6.35 0.95 -3.28
CA TYR A 66 6.94 2.15 -2.70
C TYR A 66 7.95 2.74 -3.68
N VAL A 67 8.07 4.06 -3.68
CA VAL A 67 9.21 4.73 -4.28
C VAL A 67 10.13 5.21 -3.18
N ARG A 68 11.43 4.95 -3.31
CA ARG A 68 12.49 5.45 -2.43
C ARG A 68 13.22 6.58 -3.12
N ALA A 69 13.48 7.66 -2.43
CA ALA A 69 14.25 8.78 -2.95
C ALA A 69 15.35 9.19 -1.97
N ARG A 70 16.23 10.08 -2.41
CA ARG A 70 17.21 10.72 -1.55
C ARG A 70 17.27 12.22 -1.83
N ASN A 71 17.52 13.02 -0.81
CA ASN A 71 17.73 14.46 -0.99
C ASN A 71 19.22 14.74 -1.28
N LEU A 72 19.53 15.27 -2.47
CA LEU A 72 20.89 15.70 -2.82
C LEU A 72 21.15 17.19 -2.60
N ASN A 73 20.13 17.95 -2.21
CA ASN A 73 20.30 19.34 -1.85
C ASN A 73 21.11 19.47 -0.54
N ASN A 74 21.75 20.62 -0.34
CA ASN A 74 22.47 20.96 0.89
C ASN A 74 21.53 21.42 2.03
N ALA A 75 20.22 21.49 1.75
CA ALA A 75 19.17 21.86 2.69
C ALA A 75 18.07 20.81 2.72
N ALA A 76 17.18 20.89 3.72
CA ALA A 76 15.99 20.06 3.72
C ALA A 76 15.07 20.39 2.53
N GLY A 77 14.43 19.37 1.98
CA GLY A 77 13.56 19.49 0.82
C GLY A 77 12.30 18.64 0.97
N THR A 78 11.31 18.94 0.14
CA THR A 78 10.02 18.23 0.09
C THR A 78 9.76 17.82 -1.35
N GLY A 79 9.09 16.69 -1.53
CA GLY A 79 8.67 16.24 -2.85
C GLY A 79 7.55 15.22 -2.76
N GLU A 80 6.88 15.04 -3.88
CA GLU A 80 5.89 13.99 -4.08
C GLU A 80 6.33 13.10 -5.23
N VAL A 81 5.69 11.95 -5.36
CA VAL A 81 5.93 11.03 -6.46
C VAL A 81 4.63 10.60 -7.11
N GLU A 82 4.69 10.51 -8.43
CA GLU A 82 3.67 9.92 -9.28
C GLU A 82 4.23 8.62 -9.86
N LEU A 83 3.41 7.56 -9.85
CA LEU A 83 3.82 6.25 -10.34
C LEU A 83 2.93 5.82 -11.49
N TYR A 84 3.54 5.25 -12.53
CA TYR A 84 2.86 4.81 -13.73
C TYR A 84 3.30 3.40 -14.09
N TYR A 85 2.45 2.66 -14.80
CA TYR A 85 2.88 1.46 -15.52
C TYR A 85 2.56 1.56 -17.00
N SER A 86 3.34 0.84 -17.81
CA SER A 86 3.09 0.65 -19.23
C SER A 86 3.58 -0.72 -19.67
N ARG A 87 2.97 -1.28 -20.72
CA ARG A 87 3.50 -2.46 -21.42
C ARG A 87 4.90 -2.16 -21.97
N ALA A 88 5.68 -3.22 -22.19
CA ALA A 88 7.01 -3.10 -22.78
C ALA A 88 6.97 -2.32 -24.09
N SER A 89 8.01 -1.51 -24.33
CA SER A 89 8.14 -0.59 -25.47
C SER A 89 7.07 0.49 -25.59
N MET A 90 5.87 0.31 -25.04
CA MET A 90 4.83 1.34 -24.95
C MET A 90 5.17 2.42 -23.92
N PHE A 91 6.16 2.18 -23.05
CA PHE A 91 6.69 3.23 -22.17
C PHE A 91 7.26 4.41 -22.98
N LEU A 92 7.61 4.24 -24.25
CA LEU A 92 8.03 5.31 -25.15
C LEU A 92 6.88 6.25 -25.57
N LEU A 93 5.63 5.89 -25.24
CA LEU A 93 4.42 6.64 -25.53
C LEU A 93 3.74 7.00 -24.20
N PRO A 94 4.06 8.17 -23.61
CA PRO A 94 3.50 8.56 -22.32
C PRO A 94 1.97 8.60 -22.26
N THR A 95 1.31 8.80 -23.39
CA THR A 95 -0.16 8.70 -23.52
C THR A 95 -0.73 7.32 -23.17
N ASN A 96 0.10 6.27 -23.19
CA ASN A 96 -0.30 4.89 -22.89
C ASN A 96 0.02 4.48 -21.45
N TRP A 97 0.59 5.39 -20.65
CA TRP A 97 0.94 5.12 -19.27
C TRP A 97 -0.33 5.14 -18.41
N THR A 98 -0.51 4.11 -17.61
CA THR A 98 -1.58 4.09 -16.61
C THR A 98 -1.01 4.56 -15.28
N ARG A 99 -1.56 5.65 -14.75
CA ARG A 99 -1.19 6.17 -13.45
C ARG A 99 -1.74 5.28 -12.33
N LEU A 100 -0.88 4.92 -11.39
CA LEU A 100 -1.22 4.20 -10.18
C LEU A 100 -1.69 5.15 -9.09
N ALA A 101 -2.44 4.60 -8.15
CA ALA A 101 -2.91 5.30 -6.96
C ALA A 101 -2.57 4.50 -5.70
N SER A 102 -2.64 5.13 -4.54
CA SER A 102 -2.73 4.46 -3.24
C SER A 102 -4.03 3.65 -3.12
N ALA A 103 -4.21 2.96 -1.98
CA ALA A 103 -5.50 2.38 -1.63
C ALA A 103 -6.62 3.44 -1.56
N GLY A 104 -6.33 4.63 -1.03
CA GLY A 104 -7.27 5.77 -0.92
C GLY A 104 -7.57 6.48 -2.25
N GLY A 105 -6.83 6.17 -3.31
CA GLY A 105 -7.02 6.76 -4.63
C GLY A 105 -6.16 8.00 -4.89
N GLU A 106 -5.29 8.39 -3.96
CA GLU A 106 -4.29 9.44 -4.20
C GLU A 106 -3.31 9.01 -5.29
N LYS A 107 -3.10 9.88 -6.28
CA LYS A 107 -2.24 9.58 -7.44
C LYS A 107 -0.86 10.25 -7.37
N SER A 108 -0.67 11.14 -6.40
CA SER A 108 0.59 11.78 -6.04
C SER A 108 0.78 11.55 -4.56
N LEU A 109 1.88 10.90 -4.17
CA LEU A 109 2.12 10.53 -2.78
C LEU A 109 3.32 11.31 -2.24
N PRO A 110 3.23 11.89 -1.03
CA PRO A 110 4.35 12.59 -0.43
C PRO A 110 5.49 11.61 -0.10
N PHE A 111 6.71 12.12 -0.18
CA PHE A 111 7.86 11.49 0.43
C PHE A 111 7.91 11.80 1.92
N ILE A 112 8.25 10.79 2.73
CA ILE A 112 8.51 10.94 4.16
C ILE A 112 9.84 10.30 4.56
N ASP A 113 10.45 10.82 5.63
CA ASP A 113 11.61 10.19 6.27
C ASP A 113 11.21 9.16 7.35
N GLY A 114 12.20 8.66 8.11
CA GLY A 114 11.98 7.65 9.14
C GLY A 114 11.12 8.12 10.32
N SER A 115 10.96 9.43 10.50
CA SER A 115 10.09 10.04 11.51
C SER A 115 8.66 10.29 11.01
N GLY A 116 8.41 10.13 9.71
CA GLY A 116 7.14 10.51 9.08
C GLY A 116 7.10 11.96 8.59
N SER A 117 8.21 12.70 8.69
CA SER A 117 8.30 14.08 8.22
C SER A 117 8.42 14.15 6.70
N THR A 118 7.69 15.06 6.07
CA THR A 118 7.83 15.38 4.64
C THR A 118 9.03 16.28 4.34
N SER A 119 9.64 16.89 5.36
CA SER A 119 10.84 17.70 5.25
C SER A 119 12.08 16.79 5.34
N ILE A 120 12.55 16.32 4.19
CA ILE A 120 13.66 15.37 4.06
C ILE A 120 14.99 16.10 4.23
N SER A 121 15.76 15.75 5.25
CA SER A 121 17.08 16.34 5.52
C SER A 121 18.06 16.14 4.36
N SER A 122 19.09 17.00 4.28
CA SER A 122 20.17 16.86 3.29
C SER A 122 20.82 15.48 3.39
N GLY A 123 20.95 14.80 2.25
CA GLY A 123 21.47 13.43 2.17
C GLY A 123 20.51 12.35 2.69
N GLY A 124 19.35 12.72 3.22
CA GLY A 124 18.37 11.82 3.82
C GLY A 124 17.64 10.96 2.80
N ILE A 125 17.26 9.75 3.23
CA ILE A 125 16.42 8.82 2.47
C ILE A 125 14.95 9.11 2.77
N ALA A 126 14.13 9.06 1.74
CA ALA A 126 12.69 9.16 1.85
C ALA A 126 11.99 7.99 1.15
N ILE A 127 10.76 7.70 1.58
CA ILE A 127 9.87 6.71 0.94
C ILE A 127 8.50 7.34 0.69
N SER A 128 7.84 6.96 -0.40
CA SER A 128 6.45 7.37 -0.65
C SER A 128 5.55 6.86 0.47
N ASN A 129 4.62 7.68 0.92
CA ASN A 129 3.65 7.31 1.95
C ASN A 129 2.24 7.84 1.65
N PRO A 130 1.21 7.00 1.67
CA PRO A 130 1.24 5.54 1.81
C PRO A 130 1.92 4.84 0.60
N SER A 131 1.78 3.53 0.47
CA SER A 131 2.17 2.83 -0.77
C SER A 131 1.20 3.09 -1.92
N PHE A 132 1.68 2.97 -3.16
CA PHE A 132 0.80 2.70 -4.30
C PHE A 132 0.27 1.27 -4.21
N LEU A 133 -0.96 1.06 -4.68
CA LEU A 133 -1.63 -0.24 -4.70
C LEU A 133 -1.86 -0.70 -6.14
N LEU A 134 -1.28 -1.85 -6.50
CA LEU A 134 -1.51 -2.53 -7.78
C LEU A 134 -2.15 -3.89 -7.51
N THR A 135 -3.38 -4.08 -7.99
CA THR A 135 -4.12 -5.35 -7.83
C THR A 135 -4.20 -6.19 -9.10
N GLY A 136 -3.91 -5.60 -10.25
CA GLY A 136 -3.99 -6.29 -11.53
C GLY A 136 -3.35 -5.51 -12.66
N LEU A 137 -2.79 -6.26 -13.61
CA LEU A 137 -2.27 -5.80 -14.88
C LEU A 137 -3.09 -6.45 -15.99
N PRO A 138 -3.38 -5.73 -17.09
CA PRO A 138 -4.03 -6.32 -18.25
C PRO A 138 -3.26 -7.56 -18.74
N PRO A 139 -3.94 -8.66 -19.09
CA PRO A 139 -3.28 -9.88 -19.53
C PRO A 139 -2.51 -9.61 -20.83
N VAL A 140 -1.26 -10.05 -20.86
CA VAL A 140 -0.38 -10.03 -22.03
C VAL A 140 0.43 -11.32 -22.03
N SER A 141 0.52 -11.98 -23.18
CA SER A 141 1.27 -13.24 -23.32
C SER A 141 2.69 -12.92 -23.79
N GLY A 142 3.69 -13.41 -23.06
CA GLY A 142 5.11 -13.29 -23.43
C GLY A 142 5.66 -11.85 -23.37
N ASP A 143 5.03 -10.97 -22.60
CA ASP A 143 5.43 -9.56 -22.49
C ASP A 143 5.76 -9.19 -21.04
N HIS A 144 6.35 -8.01 -20.83
CA HIS A 144 6.62 -7.45 -19.50
C HIS A 144 6.00 -6.05 -19.37
N TYR A 145 6.00 -5.55 -18.13
CA TYR A 145 5.61 -4.17 -17.83
C TYR A 145 6.81 -3.39 -17.33
N CYS A 146 6.78 -2.09 -17.55
CA CYS A 146 7.66 -1.13 -16.93
C CYS A 146 6.85 -0.31 -15.94
N ILE A 147 7.46 -0.01 -14.79
CA ILE A 147 6.96 1.01 -13.87
C ILE A 147 7.85 2.23 -14.00
N ILE A 148 7.25 3.41 -14.09
CA ILE A 148 7.91 4.71 -14.20
C ILE A 148 7.55 5.52 -12.97
N ALA A 149 8.55 6.05 -12.27
CA ALA A 149 8.36 6.97 -11.15
C ALA A 149 8.80 8.38 -11.56
N ILE A 150 8.01 9.37 -11.16
CA ILE A 150 8.27 10.78 -11.42
C ILE A 150 8.17 11.52 -10.10
N VAL A 151 9.29 12.06 -9.66
CA VAL A 151 9.38 12.95 -8.51
C VAL A 151 8.99 14.36 -8.96
N GLN A 152 8.09 14.97 -8.20
CA GLN A 152 7.70 16.36 -8.36
C GLN A 152 8.19 17.16 -7.16
N THR A 153 9.00 18.18 -7.42
CA THR A 153 9.36 19.20 -6.43
C THR A 153 9.04 20.57 -6.99
N THR A 154 8.89 21.57 -6.11
CA THR A 154 8.67 22.95 -6.55
C THR A 154 9.89 23.50 -7.31
N ALA A 155 11.10 23.10 -6.94
CA ALA A 155 12.34 23.60 -7.54
C ALA A 155 12.67 22.92 -8.89
N HIS A 156 12.27 21.67 -9.06
CA HIS A 156 12.54 20.87 -10.26
C HIS A 156 11.28 20.11 -10.71
N PRO A 157 10.23 20.82 -11.17
CA PRO A 157 9.04 20.15 -11.68
C PRO A 157 9.37 19.36 -12.94
N VAL A 158 8.83 18.16 -13.05
CA VAL A 158 9.00 17.30 -14.24
C VAL A 158 7.77 17.40 -15.12
N THR A 159 7.97 17.81 -16.36
CA THR A 159 6.94 17.72 -17.41
C THR A 159 7.16 16.47 -18.24
N ILE A 160 6.14 15.61 -18.31
CA ILE A 160 6.16 14.43 -19.16
C ILE A 160 5.94 14.88 -20.62
N PRO A 161 6.88 14.58 -21.55
CA PRO A 161 6.66 14.87 -22.96
C PRO A 161 5.48 14.05 -23.52
N ASP A 162 4.66 14.63 -24.40
CA ASP A 162 3.54 13.88 -25.02
C ASP A 162 4.01 12.66 -25.83
N LYS A 163 5.22 12.75 -26.41
CA LYS A 163 5.88 11.67 -27.16
C LYS A 163 7.39 11.83 -27.17
N PHE A 164 8.09 10.72 -27.33
CA PHE A 164 9.53 10.68 -27.58
C PHE A 164 9.82 10.40 -29.05
N PRO A 165 10.62 11.25 -29.75
CA PRO A 165 10.93 11.05 -31.17
C PRO A 165 11.66 9.73 -31.48
N THR A 166 12.48 9.24 -30.55
CA THR A 166 13.27 8.01 -30.69
C THR A 166 13.44 7.30 -29.34
N ASN A 167 13.79 6.02 -29.33
CA ASN A 167 14.16 5.30 -28.11
C ASN A 167 15.31 6.01 -27.37
N GLY A 168 16.29 6.53 -28.12
CA GLY A 168 17.40 7.30 -27.57
C GLY A 168 16.94 8.59 -26.88
N SER A 169 15.90 9.26 -27.39
CA SER A 169 15.35 10.46 -26.75
C SER A 169 14.65 10.18 -25.43
N PHE A 170 14.00 9.02 -25.28
CA PHE A 170 13.46 8.59 -23.99
C PHE A 170 14.57 8.33 -22.98
N CYS A 171 15.58 7.52 -23.36
CA CYS A 171 16.72 7.26 -22.47
C CYS A 171 17.48 8.55 -22.11
N GLN A 172 17.70 9.43 -23.08
CA GLN A 172 18.32 10.72 -22.82
C GLN A 172 17.50 11.56 -21.84
N TRP A 173 16.17 11.56 -21.99
CA TRP A 173 15.28 12.28 -21.08
C TRP A 173 15.38 11.71 -19.66
N THR A 174 15.31 10.39 -19.45
CA THR A 174 15.49 9.83 -18.09
C THR A 174 16.87 10.17 -17.53
N GLN A 175 17.92 10.02 -18.33
CA GLN A 175 19.30 10.28 -17.90
C GLN A 175 19.56 11.75 -17.57
N GLN A 176 18.82 12.66 -18.18
CA GLN A 176 18.91 14.11 -17.92
C GLN A 176 18.01 14.58 -16.78
N ASN A 177 17.10 13.74 -16.29
CA ASN A 177 16.13 14.07 -15.24
C ASN A 177 16.27 13.11 -14.06
N PRO A 178 17.13 13.40 -13.06
CA PRO A 178 17.29 12.57 -11.86
C PRO A 178 16.04 12.47 -10.97
N ALA A 179 14.99 13.24 -11.27
CA ALA A 179 13.66 13.10 -10.71
C ALA A 179 12.82 11.99 -11.40
N VAL A 180 13.37 11.29 -12.41
CA VAL A 180 12.68 10.25 -13.16
C VAL A 180 13.51 8.97 -13.11
N CYS A 181 12.85 7.85 -12.81
CA CYS A 181 13.45 6.53 -12.98
C CYS A 181 12.40 5.54 -13.50
N PHE A 182 12.87 4.40 -14.00
CA PHE A 182 11.97 3.31 -14.33
C PHE A 182 12.58 1.94 -14.05
N ARG A 183 11.69 0.96 -13.93
CA ARG A 183 12.03 -0.41 -13.58
C ARG A 183 11.23 -1.37 -14.46
N ASN A 184 11.93 -2.29 -15.11
CA ASN A 184 11.26 -3.46 -15.69
C ASN A 184 10.79 -4.37 -14.56
N ILE A 185 9.53 -4.77 -14.60
CA ILE A 185 8.95 -5.67 -13.61
C ILE A 185 8.69 -7.05 -14.22
N SER A 186 9.07 -8.07 -13.46
CA SER A 186 8.58 -9.42 -13.65
C SER A 186 7.22 -9.56 -12.95
N TYR A 187 6.30 -10.29 -13.56
CA TYR A 187 5.04 -10.64 -12.91
C TYR A 187 4.73 -12.13 -13.07
N SER A 188 4.01 -12.67 -12.11
CA SER A 188 3.45 -14.02 -12.13
C SER A 188 1.94 -13.94 -11.90
N PRO A 189 1.13 -14.84 -12.50
CA PRO A 189 -0.28 -14.94 -12.15
C PRO A 189 -0.46 -15.20 -10.65
N ASN A 190 -1.53 -14.65 -10.07
CA ASN A 190 -1.95 -15.04 -8.73
C ASN A 190 -2.44 -16.49 -8.75
N THR A 191 -1.81 -17.34 -7.96
CA THR A 191 -2.19 -18.75 -7.80
C THR A 191 -3.13 -18.97 -6.62
N LEU A 192 -3.38 -17.91 -5.83
CA LEU A 192 -4.26 -17.93 -4.68
C LEU A 192 -5.61 -17.33 -5.05
N THR A 193 -6.69 -17.92 -4.54
CA THR A 193 -8.02 -17.31 -4.59
C THR A 193 -8.09 -16.21 -3.55
N GLN A 194 -8.17 -14.96 -4.01
CA GLN A 194 -8.24 -13.78 -3.13
C GLN A 194 -9.45 -12.91 -3.44
N LEU A 195 -10.03 -12.32 -2.40
CA LEU A 195 -10.92 -11.18 -2.49
C LEU A 195 -10.27 -10.04 -1.71
N ASN A 196 -10.37 -8.81 -2.20
CA ASN A 196 -9.91 -7.65 -1.47
C ASN A 196 -10.88 -6.48 -1.60
N ARG A 197 -10.83 -5.58 -0.63
CA ARG A 197 -11.58 -4.33 -0.64
C ARG A 197 -10.82 -3.29 0.16
N VAL A 198 -11.03 -2.04 -0.22
CA VAL A 198 -10.51 -0.88 0.51
C VAL A 198 -11.66 -0.26 1.29
N PHE A 199 -11.40 0.08 2.55
CA PHE A 199 -12.32 0.82 3.40
C PHE A 199 -11.62 2.00 4.06
N SER A 200 -12.24 3.17 4.03
CA SER A 200 -11.73 4.32 4.77
C SER A 200 -12.08 4.20 6.25
N PHE A 201 -11.14 4.59 7.11
CA PHE A 201 -11.29 4.60 8.57
C PHE A 201 -10.55 5.80 9.16
N GLY A 202 -10.88 6.16 10.39
CA GLY A 202 -10.22 7.29 11.04
C GLY A 202 -10.62 7.48 12.49
N ASN A 203 -9.88 8.36 13.16
CA ASN A 203 -10.12 8.81 14.51
C ASN A 203 -10.27 10.34 14.51
N VAL A 204 -11.50 10.82 14.69
CA VAL A 204 -11.80 12.26 14.75
C VAL A 204 -11.44 12.88 16.11
N ASN A 205 -11.08 12.08 17.10
CA ASN A 205 -10.77 12.58 18.44
C ASN A 205 -9.48 13.41 18.41
N GLN A 206 -9.37 14.33 19.37
CA GLN A 206 -8.16 15.15 19.58
C GLN A 206 -7.03 14.41 20.30
N LYS A 207 -7.26 13.15 20.66
CA LYS A 207 -6.31 12.25 21.32
C LYS A 207 -6.33 10.91 20.61
N ASP A 208 -5.22 10.19 20.76
CA ASP A 208 -5.12 8.81 20.32
C ASP A 208 -6.20 7.98 21.02
N ALA A 209 -6.77 7.02 20.29
CA ALA A 209 -7.83 6.17 20.80
C ALA A 209 -7.63 4.73 20.33
N TYR A 210 -8.01 3.79 21.18
CA TYR A 210 -8.00 2.38 20.80
C TYR A 210 -9.27 2.03 20.03
N PHE A 211 -9.09 1.30 18.94
CA PHE A 211 -10.15 0.78 18.12
C PHE A 211 -10.08 -0.74 18.09
N THR A 212 -11.24 -1.39 18.17
CA THR A 212 -11.40 -2.80 17.85
C THR A 212 -11.92 -2.91 16.42
N ILE A 213 -11.17 -3.59 15.56
CA ILE A 213 -11.62 -3.96 14.22
C ILE A 213 -12.08 -5.41 14.28
N VAL A 214 -13.32 -5.65 13.89
CA VAL A 214 -13.96 -6.96 13.89
C VAL A 214 -14.26 -7.37 12.46
N ILE A 215 -13.78 -8.54 12.07
CA ILE A 215 -14.06 -9.16 10.78
C ILE A 215 -14.97 -10.35 11.02
N THR A 216 -16.16 -10.32 10.41
CA THR A 216 -17.15 -11.39 10.46
C THR A 216 -17.29 -12.00 9.08
N GLY A 217 -16.79 -13.22 8.91
CA GLY A 217 -17.04 -14.04 7.75
C GLY A 217 -18.30 -14.90 7.91
N ARG A 218 -19.01 -15.15 6.81
CA ARG A 218 -20.08 -16.15 6.70
C ARG A 218 -19.87 -16.97 5.45
N GLY A 219 -20.03 -18.29 5.56
CA GLY A 219 -19.88 -19.21 4.43
C GLY A 219 -18.46 -19.38 3.91
N PHE A 220 -17.44 -18.87 4.61
CA PHE A 220 -16.04 -19.11 4.24
C PHE A 220 -15.55 -20.47 4.75
N VAL A 221 -14.57 -21.03 4.06
CA VAL A 221 -13.87 -22.22 4.54
C VAL A 221 -13.10 -21.86 5.81
N THR A 222 -13.17 -22.72 6.83
CA THR A 222 -12.37 -22.56 8.05
C THR A 222 -10.89 -22.50 7.69
N GLY A 223 -10.15 -21.55 8.26
CA GLY A 223 -8.76 -21.32 7.92
C GLY A 223 -8.53 -20.28 6.83
N THR A 224 -9.60 -19.69 6.24
CA THR A 224 -9.46 -18.54 5.33
C THR A 224 -8.66 -17.44 6.00
N MET A 225 -7.56 -17.04 5.36
CA MET A 225 -6.64 -16.05 5.90
C MET A 225 -7.18 -14.65 5.60
N ILE A 226 -7.29 -13.83 6.64
CA ILE A 226 -7.64 -12.42 6.53
C ILE A 226 -6.40 -11.58 6.80
N LYS A 227 -6.04 -10.75 5.83
CA LYS A 227 -5.02 -9.72 6.00
C LYS A 227 -5.68 -8.35 6.06
N VAL A 228 -5.34 -7.53 7.05
CA VAL A 228 -5.81 -6.15 7.18
C VAL A 228 -4.60 -5.23 7.21
N GLN A 229 -4.55 -4.25 6.31
CA GLN A 229 -3.39 -3.39 6.14
C GLN A 229 -3.73 -1.91 6.00
N CYS A 230 -3.02 -1.05 6.74
CA CYS A 230 -2.88 0.36 6.45
C CYS A 230 -1.39 0.64 6.24
N THR A 231 -1.02 1.15 5.06
CA THR A 231 0.39 1.41 4.70
C THR A 231 0.85 2.82 5.00
N ASP A 232 -0.01 3.65 5.61
CA ASP A 232 0.38 4.96 6.12
C ASP A 232 1.26 4.80 7.38
N LYS A 233 2.47 5.34 7.32
CA LYS A 233 3.47 5.34 8.40
C LYS A 233 2.98 5.99 9.69
N ASN A 234 1.98 6.87 9.62
CA ASN A 234 1.39 7.51 10.78
C ASN A 234 0.41 6.59 11.53
N CYS A 235 -0.20 5.62 10.86
CA CYS A 235 -1.07 4.62 11.48
C CYS A 235 -0.88 3.23 10.84
N PRO A 236 0.32 2.63 10.93
CA PRO A 236 0.62 1.40 10.23
C PRO A 236 -0.15 0.24 10.87
N ILE A 237 -0.93 -0.46 10.07
CA ILE A 237 -1.66 -1.66 10.49
C ILE A 237 -1.21 -2.81 9.58
N GLU A 238 -0.80 -3.92 10.17
CA GLU A 238 -0.51 -5.15 9.45
C GLU A 238 -0.91 -6.35 10.31
N GLN A 239 -2.11 -6.86 10.05
CA GLN A 239 -2.70 -7.95 10.83
C GLN A 239 -2.97 -9.15 9.93
N ASN A 240 -2.62 -10.34 10.43
CA ASN A 240 -2.90 -11.61 9.79
C ASN A 240 -3.75 -12.44 10.75
N LEU A 241 -4.96 -12.78 10.32
CA LEU A 241 -5.95 -13.51 11.10
C LEU A 241 -6.39 -14.74 10.30
N SER A 242 -6.93 -15.74 10.97
CA SER A 242 -7.49 -16.93 10.31
C SER A 242 -8.93 -17.10 10.76
N LEU A 243 -9.86 -17.17 9.80
CA LEU A 243 -11.28 -17.35 10.13
C LEU A 243 -11.47 -18.70 10.85
N PRO A 244 -12.06 -18.71 12.06
CA PRO A 244 -12.26 -19.93 12.82
C PRO A 244 -13.36 -20.78 12.19
N LYS A 245 -13.66 -21.92 12.84
CA LYS A 245 -14.90 -22.65 12.57
C LYS A 245 -16.09 -21.74 12.84
N ALA A 246 -17.12 -21.83 12.00
CA ALA A 246 -18.34 -21.07 12.18
C ALA A 246 -19.06 -21.45 13.50
N ASP A 247 -19.64 -20.45 14.16
CA ASP A 247 -20.50 -20.63 15.32
C ASP A 247 -21.86 -21.24 14.93
N SER A 248 -22.75 -21.42 15.92
CA SER A 248 -24.11 -21.96 15.69
C SER A 248 -24.99 -21.08 14.82
N GLN A 249 -24.62 -19.81 14.60
CA GLN A 249 -25.30 -18.86 13.73
C GLN A 249 -24.63 -18.73 12.35
N GLY A 250 -23.55 -19.48 12.10
CA GLY A 250 -22.80 -19.45 10.85
C GLY A 250 -21.74 -18.34 10.76
N ASN A 251 -21.45 -17.62 11.85
CA ASN A 251 -20.45 -16.56 11.86
C ASN A 251 -19.05 -17.11 12.16
N GLN A 252 -18.05 -16.55 11.47
CA GLN A 252 -16.63 -16.76 11.72
C GLN A 252 -16.05 -15.39 12.09
N ILE A 253 -15.75 -15.20 13.38
CA ILE A 253 -15.41 -13.87 13.90
C ILE A 253 -13.94 -13.85 14.31
N VAL A 254 -13.21 -12.86 13.82
CA VAL A 254 -11.86 -12.51 14.28
C VAL A 254 -11.83 -11.02 14.57
N SER A 255 -10.95 -10.60 15.47
CA SER A 255 -10.78 -9.18 15.78
C SER A 255 -9.37 -8.88 16.24
N PHE A 256 -9.01 -7.60 16.19
CA PHE A 256 -7.79 -7.09 16.79
C PHE A 256 -8.03 -5.68 17.32
N VAL A 257 -7.19 -5.26 18.26
CA VAL A 257 -7.17 -3.89 18.78
C VAL A 257 -5.99 -3.17 18.17
N THR A 258 -6.19 -1.92 17.81
CA THR A 258 -5.14 -1.02 17.32
C THR A 258 -5.33 0.37 17.91
N GLU A 259 -4.24 1.10 18.13
CA GLU A 259 -4.27 2.50 18.51
C GLU A 259 -4.29 3.34 17.24
N VAL A 260 -5.27 4.23 17.11
CA VAL A 260 -5.40 5.12 15.96
C VAL A 260 -5.08 6.55 16.43
N PRO A 261 -4.10 7.23 15.81
CA PRO A 261 -3.68 8.55 16.24
C PRO A 261 -4.81 9.58 16.18
N ALA A 262 -4.71 10.62 17.01
CA ALA A 262 -5.60 11.78 16.97
C ALA A 262 -5.71 12.37 15.56
N GLY A 263 -6.94 12.63 15.11
CA GLY A 263 -7.21 13.26 13.81
C GLY A 263 -6.82 12.44 12.57
N PHE A 264 -6.45 11.16 12.74
CA PHE A 264 -6.03 10.32 11.62
C PHE A 264 -7.20 9.95 10.70
N TRP A 265 -6.94 9.93 9.39
CA TRP A 265 -7.82 9.39 8.35
C TRP A 265 -6.97 8.63 7.35
N GLY A 266 -7.42 7.45 6.94
CA GLY A 266 -6.72 6.66 5.93
C GLY A 266 -7.53 5.45 5.51
N ASP A 267 -6.86 4.51 4.85
CA ASP A 267 -7.52 3.36 4.22
C ASP A 267 -6.96 2.03 4.69
N LEU A 268 -7.87 1.07 4.87
CA LEU A 268 -7.59 -0.32 5.17
C LEU A 268 -7.82 -1.16 3.92
N VAL A 269 -6.79 -1.88 3.49
CA VAL A 269 -6.93 -2.98 2.55
C VAL A 269 -7.22 -4.24 3.35
N VAL A 270 -8.42 -4.82 3.15
CA VAL A 270 -8.80 -6.10 3.74
C VAL A 270 -8.82 -7.15 2.64
N THR A 271 -8.01 -8.19 2.80
CA THR A 271 -7.86 -9.28 1.84
C THR A 271 -8.22 -10.60 2.50
N ALA A 272 -9.16 -11.35 1.92
CA ALA A 272 -9.38 -12.74 2.28
C ALA A 272 -8.70 -13.66 1.26
N THR A 273 -7.97 -14.65 1.73
CA THR A 273 -7.28 -15.67 0.91
C THR A 273 -7.83 -17.04 1.26
N SER A 274 -8.41 -17.72 0.27
CA SER A 274 -8.97 -19.06 0.44
C SER A 274 -7.86 -20.07 0.77
N PRO A 275 -8.06 -20.97 1.74
CA PRO A 275 -7.09 -22.02 2.02
C PRO A 275 -7.11 -23.10 0.93
N ALA A 276 -8.21 -23.23 0.16
CA ALA A 276 -8.33 -24.10 -0.99
C ALA A 276 -9.56 -23.74 -1.83
N GLY A 277 -9.40 -23.70 -3.16
CA GLY A 277 -10.50 -23.52 -4.11
C GLY A 277 -11.12 -22.12 -4.11
N GLU A 278 -12.24 -22.01 -4.81
CA GLU A 278 -13.03 -20.78 -4.93
C GLU A 278 -13.81 -20.48 -3.65
N PHE A 279 -14.13 -19.20 -3.41
CA PHE A 279 -15.04 -18.86 -2.32
C PHE A 279 -16.47 -19.35 -2.64
N PRO A 280 -17.20 -19.91 -1.65
CA PRO A 280 -18.60 -20.30 -1.85
C PRO A 280 -19.47 -19.11 -2.27
N ALA A 281 -20.35 -19.32 -3.25
CA ALA A 281 -21.29 -18.29 -3.67
C ALA A 281 -22.17 -17.85 -2.49
N GLY A 282 -22.32 -16.54 -2.31
CA GLY A 282 -23.05 -15.96 -1.18
C GLY A 282 -22.29 -15.96 0.14
N ALA A 283 -21.02 -16.36 0.18
CA ALA A 283 -20.16 -16.05 1.32
C ALA A 283 -20.04 -14.53 1.49
N SER A 284 -19.93 -14.04 2.72
CA SER A 284 -19.86 -12.60 2.97
C SER A 284 -18.87 -12.24 4.08
N LEU A 285 -18.10 -11.18 3.85
CA LEU A 285 -17.08 -10.68 4.77
C LEU A 285 -17.46 -9.27 5.21
N THR A 286 -17.78 -9.10 6.49
CA THR A 286 -18.12 -7.81 7.07
C THR A 286 -16.99 -7.31 7.95
N SER A 287 -16.49 -6.11 7.66
CA SER A 287 -15.54 -5.39 8.49
C SER A 287 -16.28 -4.33 9.29
N SER A 288 -16.26 -4.43 10.61
CA SER A 288 -16.81 -3.43 11.53
C SER A 288 -15.69 -2.81 12.34
N TYR A 289 -15.80 -1.52 12.66
CA TYR A 289 -14.83 -0.85 13.52
C TYR A 289 -15.51 -0.09 14.64
N PHE A 290 -14.90 -0.20 15.82
CA PHE A 290 -15.45 0.31 17.06
C PHE A 290 -14.38 1.08 17.83
N GLN A 291 -14.71 2.23 18.38
CA GLN A 291 -13.85 2.89 19.37
C GLN A 291 -14.07 2.25 20.75
N ILE A 292 -12.97 1.99 21.46
CA ILE A 292 -12.99 1.67 22.89
C ILE A 292 -13.18 3.00 23.63
N PRO A 293 -14.25 3.15 24.44
CA PRO A 293 -14.57 4.42 25.09
C PRO A 293 -13.48 4.81 26.09
N ASP A 294 -13.09 6.08 26.08
CA ASP A 294 -12.31 6.64 27.17
C ASP A 294 -13.21 6.83 28.39
N LYS A 295 -12.88 6.15 29.50
CA LYS A 295 -13.67 6.20 30.74
C LYS A 295 -13.67 7.58 31.39
N THR A 296 -12.74 8.45 31.03
CA THR A 296 -12.67 9.84 31.48
C THR A 296 -13.58 10.77 30.68
N ASP A 297 -14.04 10.34 29.50
CA ASP A 297 -14.96 11.09 28.66
C ASP A 297 -16.41 10.66 28.94
N ALA A 298 -17.19 11.57 29.52
CA ALA A 298 -18.57 11.30 29.89
C ALA A 298 -19.47 11.01 28.68
N LEU A 299 -19.16 11.57 27.50
CA LEU A 299 -19.91 11.30 26.28
C LEU A 299 -19.61 9.88 25.80
N ASP A 300 -18.34 9.48 25.74
CA ASP A 300 -17.93 8.12 25.36
C ASP A 300 -18.64 7.06 26.21
N VAL A 301 -18.61 7.22 27.53
CA VAL A 301 -19.29 6.29 28.46
C VAL A 301 -20.79 6.24 28.20
N LYS A 302 -21.42 7.38 27.85
CA LYS A 302 -22.86 7.47 27.56
C LYS A 302 -23.25 6.84 26.23
N VAL A 303 -22.43 6.98 25.19
CA VAL A 303 -22.74 6.47 23.84
C VAL A 303 -22.26 5.04 23.63
N ALA A 304 -21.33 4.56 24.44
CA ALA A 304 -20.89 3.18 24.39
C ALA A 304 -22.06 2.21 24.64
N ARG A 305 -21.99 1.05 23.98
CA ARG A 305 -22.98 -0.03 24.07
C ARG A 305 -22.28 -1.32 24.50
N ARG A 306 -23.03 -2.19 25.17
CA ARG A 306 -22.56 -3.52 25.57
C ARG A 306 -22.52 -4.42 24.35
N PHE A 307 -21.37 -5.02 24.11
CA PHE A 307 -21.18 -6.10 23.15
C PHE A 307 -20.67 -7.32 23.90
N LEU A 308 -21.22 -8.49 23.56
CA LEU A 308 -20.72 -9.76 24.07
C LEU A 308 -19.47 -10.13 23.28
N THR A 309 -18.35 -10.26 23.98
CA THR A 309 -17.08 -10.71 23.42
C THR A 309 -16.72 -12.04 24.06
N SER A 310 -16.47 -13.08 23.25
CA SER A 310 -15.96 -14.35 23.77
C SER A 310 -14.46 -14.23 23.98
N SER A 311 -13.99 -14.47 25.20
CA SER A 311 -12.58 -14.77 25.47
C SER A 311 -12.43 -16.29 25.57
N GLY A 312 -11.71 -16.90 24.62
CA GLY A 312 -11.43 -18.34 24.59
C GLY A 312 -11.76 -19.01 23.25
N ILE A 313 -11.26 -20.23 23.06
CA ILE A 313 -11.51 -21.09 21.90
C ILE A 313 -12.23 -22.35 22.41
N GLY A 314 -13.42 -22.67 21.89
CA GLY A 314 -14.15 -23.90 22.24
C GLY A 314 -15.36 -23.71 23.18
N GLU A 315 -15.87 -24.81 23.73
CA GLU A 315 -17.08 -24.86 24.57
C GLU A 315 -16.95 -24.15 25.93
N ASP A 316 -15.73 -23.80 26.34
CA ASP A 316 -15.41 -23.10 27.59
C ASP A 316 -15.20 -21.58 27.42
N SER A 317 -15.79 -20.95 26.39
CA SER A 317 -15.65 -19.51 26.20
C SER A 317 -16.32 -18.72 27.33
N GLU A 318 -15.54 -18.01 28.14
CA GLU A 318 -16.09 -16.99 29.04
C GLU A 318 -16.56 -15.80 28.21
N PHE A 319 -17.82 -15.39 28.39
CA PHE A 319 -18.35 -14.18 27.77
C PHE A 319 -17.98 -12.97 28.62
N THR A 320 -17.06 -12.16 28.12
CA THR A 320 -16.80 -10.83 28.66
C THR A 320 -17.73 -9.82 27.98
N THR A 321 -18.16 -8.80 28.73
CA THR A 321 -18.92 -7.69 28.14
C THR A 321 -17.94 -6.56 27.84
N ALA A 322 -17.78 -6.21 26.57
CA ALA A 322 -17.06 -5.02 26.16
C ALA A 322 -18.05 -3.85 26.02
N MET A 323 -17.65 -2.66 26.46
CA MET A 323 -18.33 -1.40 26.14
C MET A 323 -17.63 -0.80 24.94
N LEU A 324 -18.32 -0.63 23.82
CA LEU A 324 -17.74 -0.13 22.57
C LEU A 324 -18.66 0.92 21.90
N ILE A 325 -18.08 1.78 21.07
CA ILE A 325 -18.79 2.74 20.24
C ILE A 325 -18.68 2.26 18.79
N LYS A 326 -19.77 1.73 18.20
CA LYS A 326 -19.77 1.30 16.79
C LYS A 326 -19.77 2.53 15.89
N LEU A 327 -18.80 2.62 14.99
CA LEU A 327 -18.63 3.78 14.13
C LEU A 327 -18.94 3.47 12.66
N GLY A 328 -18.73 2.22 12.23
CA GLY A 328 -19.13 1.82 10.89
C GLY A 328 -19.00 0.33 10.65
N GLU A 329 -19.56 -0.10 9.52
CA GLU A 329 -19.41 -1.44 8.97
C GLU A 329 -19.40 -1.39 7.44
N CYS A 330 -18.71 -2.33 6.83
CA CYS A 330 -18.74 -2.55 5.40
C CYS A 330 -18.74 -4.05 5.10
N THR A 331 -19.61 -4.48 4.19
CA THR A 331 -19.77 -5.89 3.82
C THR A 331 -19.37 -6.10 2.38
N ILE A 332 -18.66 -7.18 2.13
CA ILE A 332 -18.34 -7.70 0.80
C ILE A 332 -19.08 -9.02 0.64
N ASP A 333 -19.90 -9.13 -0.39
CA ASP A 333 -20.56 -10.39 -0.75
C ASP A 333 -19.83 -11.06 -1.92
N VAL A 334 -19.65 -12.38 -1.84
CA VAL A 334 -19.18 -13.25 -2.92
C VAL A 334 -20.33 -13.46 -3.91
N THR A 335 -20.65 -12.36 -4.58
CA THR A 335 -21.55 -12.20 -5.73
C THR A 335 -21.03 -11.08 -6.64
N ASP A 336 -20.24 -10.17 -6.07
CA ASP A 336 -19.44 -9.18 -6.78
C ASP A 336 -18.24 -9.88 -7.43
N ASN A 337 -18.43 -10.31 -8.68
CA ASN A 337 -17.44 -10.87 -9.60
C ASN A 337 -15.98 -10.43 -9.28
N PRO A 338 -15.14 -11.24 -8.61
CA PRO A 338 -13.71 -11.00 -8.67
C PRO A 338 -13.36 -11.21 -10.13
N GLN A 339 -12.83 -10.21 -10.81
CA GLN A 339 -12.57 -10.31 -12.24
C GLN A 339 -11.83 -11.62 -12.53
N LYS A 340 -12.51 -12.59 -13.14
CA LYS A 340 -11.86 -13.64 -13.91
C LYS A 340 -11.25 -12.94 -15.11
N ILE A 341 -10.06 -12.39 -14.92
CA ILE A 341 -9.21 -11.96 -16.02
C ILE A 341 -8.73 -13.27 -16.66
N GLY A 342 -9.45 -13.69 -17.70
CA GLY A 342 -8.97 -14.71 -18.64
C GLY A 342 -7.84 -14.19 -19.51
#